data_AF-A0A293MAD4-F1
#
_entry.id   AF-A0A293MAD4-F1
#
_cell.length_a   1.000
_cell.length_b   1.000
_cell.length_c   1.000
_cell.angle_alpha   90.00
_cell.angle_beta   90.00
_cell.angle_gamma   90.00
#
_symmetry.space_group_name_H-M   'P 1'
#
loop_
_entity.id
_entity.type
_entity.pdbx_description
1 polymer ?
#
loop_
_entity_poly.entity_id
_entity_poly.type
_entity_poly.pdbx_seq_one_letter_code
_entity_poly.pdbx_strand_id
1 'polypeptide(L)'
;MNCTFVERALEAIQNRFASRVSLHEQLLSLEQGTVPVPSTLASCFPVRVVSTLKQWTRVAQNHPGYKEVEELGIIGEGHFAFTGLIQRGSAQLRAHVLIAETYPKVPPLFLLALHWREERTSRDDDALKELEREVNLEWGNADSVLSVQMQQLLVGLDVLLEASADCSLHCPREFAHDKVLARPVRGPSRSHPYKFLSQLGLFTHRL
;
A
#
# COMPACT_ATOMS: atom_id res chain seq x y z
N MET A 1 -41.23 18.93 -7.62
CA MET A 1 -40.09 18.64 -6.72
C MET A 1 -40.11 17.16 -6.41
N ASN A 2 -38.96 16.47 -6.53
CA ASN A 2 -38.57 15.37 -5.63
C ASN A 2 -38.94 13.89 -5.93
N CYS A 3 -38.96 13.42 -7.20
CA CYS A 3 -38.79 11.95 -7.44
C CYS A 3 -37.33 11.62 -7.72
N THR A 4 -36.73 12.31 -8.69
CA THR A 4 -35.33 12.11 -9.12
C THR A 4 -34.29 12.46 -8.04
N PHE A 5 -34.58 13.45 -7.18
CA PHE A 5 -33.71 13.78 -6.05
C PHE A 5 -33.72 12.67 -4.99
N VAL A 6 -34.91 12.14 -4.68
CA VAL A 6 -35.07 11.08 -3.68
C VAL A 6 -34.43 9.78 -4.18
N GLU A 7 -34.60 9.46 -5.46
CA GLU A 7 -33.94 8.32 -6.12
C GLU A 7 -32.40 8.42 -6.02
N ARG A 8 -31.83 9.57 -6.40
CA ARG A 8 -30.37 9.80 -6.28
C ARG A 8 -29.86 9.76 -4.85
N ALA A 9 -30.64 10.31 -3.91
CA ALA A 9 -30.30 10.26 -2.50
C ALA A 9 -30.30 8.82 -1.97
N LEU A 10 -31.30 8.01 -2.38
CA LEU A 10 -31.39 6.61 -2.01
C LEU A 10 -30.22 5.80 -2.58
N GLU A 11 -29.90 5.98 -3.86
CA GLU A 11 -28.72 5.35 -4.50
C GLU A 11 -27.43 5.74 -3.79
N ALA A 12 -27.25 7.02 -3.44
CA ALA A 12 -26.07 7.49 -2.73
C ALA A 12 -25.94 6.87 -1.33
N ILE A 13 -27.06 6.69 -0.61
CA ILE A 13 -27.09 6.04 0.69
C ILE A 13 -26.76 4.55 0.55
N GLN A 14 -27.37 3.86 -0.41
CA GLN A 14 -27.12 2.44 -0.67
C GLN A 14 -25.66 2.19 -1.03
N ASN A 15 -25.10 2.98 -1.95
CA ASN A 15 -23.70 2.88 -2.34
C ASN A 15 -22.78 3.17 -1.15
N ARG A 16 -23.06 4.22 -0.36
CA ARG A 16 -22.28 4.54 0.85
C ARG A 16 -22.33 3.40 1.87
N PHE A 17 -23.49 2.78 2.07
CA PHE A 17 -23.64 1.66 2.99
C PHE A 17 -22.85 0.44 2.50
N ALA A 18 -23.02 0.05 1.23
CA ALA A 18 -22.30 -1.07 0.62
C ALA A 18 -20.78 -0.89 0.71
N SER A 19 -20.25 0.29 0.38
CA SER A 19 -18.82 0.57 0.49
C SER A 19 -18.32 0.55 1.95
N ARG A 20 -19.15 0.95 2.91
CA ARG A 20 -18.79 0.89 4.35
C ARG A 20 -18.77 -0.53 4.88
N VAL A 21 -19.71 -1.38 4.46
CA VAL A 21 -19.68 -2.82 4.76
C VAL A 21 -18.43 -3.44 4.15
N SER A 22 -18.14 -3.18 2.87
CA SER A 22 -16.93 -3.69 2.22
C SER A 22 -15.64 -3.20 2.90
N LEU A 23 -15.56 -1.94 3.30
CA LEU A 23 -14.41 -1.42 4.06
C LEU A 23 -14.27 -2.14 5.41
N HIS A 24 -15.37 -2.39 6.10
CA HIS A 24 -15.35 -3.09 7.39
C HIS A 24 -14.84 -4.52 7.25
N GLU A 25 -15.29 -5.26 6.23
CA GLU A 25 -14.81 -6.61 5.92
C GLU A 25 -13.29 -6.62 5.61
N GLN A 26 -12.82 -5.61 4.87
CA GLN A 26 -11.39 -5.44 4.61
C GLN A 26 -10.61 -5.18 5.88
N LEU A 27 -11.08 -4.27 6.74
CA LEU A 27 -10.43 -3.96 8.02
C LEU A 27 -10.36 -5.19 8.94
N LEU A 28 -11.45 -5.97 9.04
CA LEU A 28 -11.47 -7.22 9.83
C LEU A 28 -10.45 -8.23 9.30
N SER A 29 -10.33 -8.36 7.99
CA SER A 29 -9.35 -9.26 7.37
C SER A 29 -7.91 -8.80 7.68
N LEU A 30 -7.66 -7.49 7.62
CA LEU A 30 -6.34 -6.91 7.95
C LEU A 30 -5.99 -7.06 9.43
N GLU A 31 -6.96 -6.96 10.34
CA GLU A 31 -6.78 -7.25 11.76
C GLU A 31 -6.39 -8.71 12.01
N GLN A 32 -6.87 -9.63 11.18
CA GLN A 32 -6.47 -11.04 11.18
C GLN A 32 -5.12 -11.29 10.47
N GLY A 33 -4.47 -10.25 9.94
CA GLY A 33 -3.20 -10.35 9.23
C GLY A 33 -3.32 -10.85 7.78
N THR A 34 -4.54 -10.91 7.24
CA THR A 34 -4.79 -11.37 5.86
C THR A 34 -5.16 -10.19 4.98
N VAL A 35 -4.57 -10.09 3.78
CA VAL A 35 -4.91 -9.07 2.79
C VAL A 35 -5.87 -9.67 1.77
N PRO A 36 -7.17 -9.32 1.78
CA PRO A 36 -8.15 -9.93 0.89
C PRO A 36 -8.07 -9.31 -0.51
N VAL A 37 -7.55 -10.06 -1.48
CA VAL A 37 -7.49 -9.60 -2.88
C VAL A 37 -8.69 -10.13 -3.65
N PRO A 38 -9.48 -9.28 -4.34
CA PRO A 38 -10.55 -9.74 -5.21
C PRO A 38 -10.03 -10.68 -6.29
N SER A 39 -10.76 -11.76 -6.58
CA SER A 39 -10.38 -12.77 -7.58
C SER A 39 -10.17 -12.20 -8.98
N THR A 40 -10.90 -11.14 -9.33
CA THR A 40 -10.75 -10.38 -10.59
C THR A 40 -9.37 -9.74 -10.73
N LEU A 41 -8.78 -9.31 -9.61
CA LEU A 41 -7.48 -8.64 -9.54
C LEU A 41 -6.34 -9.59 -9.13
N ALA A 42 -6.63 -10.82 -8.73
CA ALA A 42 -5.62 -11.79 -8.33
C ALA A 42 -4.56 -12.02 -9.41
N SER A 43 -4.96 -12.00 -10.70
CA SER A 43 -4.04 -12.11 -11.83
C SER A 43 -3.08 -10.93 -11.99
N CYS A 44 -3.39 -9.76 -11.40
CA CYS A 44 -2.57 -8.56 -11.45
C CYS A 44 -1.41 -8.59 -10.44
N PHE A 45 -1.32 -9.61 -9.60
CA PHE A 45 -0.30 -9.75 -8.57
C PHE A 45 0.52 -11.04 -8.77
N PRO A 46 1.78 -11.09 -8.30
CA PRO A 46 2.55 -12.32 -8.31
C PRO A 46 1.92 -13.38 -7.39
N VAL A 47 2.04 -14.65 -7.79
CA VAL A 47 1.50 -15.80 -7.04
C VAL A 47 2.12 -15.92 -5.64
N ARG A 48 3.41 -15.59 -5.51
CA ARG A 48 4.16 -15.71 -4.24
C ARG A 48 4.53 -14.35 -3.70
N VAL A 49 3.96 -14.00 -2.55
CA VAL A 49 4.31 -12.82 -1.73
C VAL A 49 4.90 -13.31 -0.42
N VAL A 50 6.07 -12.79 -0.05
CA VAL A 50 6.84 -13.24 1.12
C VAL A 50 6.62 -12.33 2.32
N SER A 51 6.48 -11.02 2.08
CA SER A 51 6.13 -10.05 3.11
C SER A 51 4.76 -10.37 3.72
N THR A 52 4.66 -10.25 5.05
CA THR A 52 3.43 -10.55 5.80
C THR A 52 3.01 -9.36 6.67
N LEU A 53 1.70 -9.12 6.74
CA LEU A 53 1.13 -8.17 7.69
C LEU A 53 1.11 -8.81 9.08
N LYS A 54 1.84 -8.22 10.03
CA LYS A 54 1.95 -8.71 11.41
C LYS A 54 0.93 -8.07 12.34
N GLN A 55 0.66 -6.79 12.13
CA GLN A 55 -0.21 -6.01 12.99
C GLN A 55 -0.95 -4.97 12.18
N TRP A 56 -2.21 -4.77 12.51
CA TRP A 56 -3.03 -3.67 12.01
C TRP A 56 -3.79 -3.07 13.19
N THR A 57 -3.58 -1.79 13.47
CA THR A 57 -4.19 -1.13 14.62
C THR A 57 -4.65 0.28 14.29
N ARG A 58 -5.77 0.69 14.88
CA ARG A 58 -6.21 2.08 14.82
C ARG A 58 -5.35 2.93 15.75
N VAL A 59 -4.92 4.09 15.26
CA VAL A 59 -4.09 5.04 16.02
C VAL A 59 -4.75 6.41 16.07
N ALA A 60 -4.28 7.26 16.98
CA ALA A 60 -4.67 8.67 16.99
C ALA A 60 -4.07 9.41 15.79
N GLN A 61 -4.80 10.39 15.25
CA GLN A 61 -4.34 11.20 14.11
C GLN A 61 -3.08 12.01 14.44
N ASN A 62 -2.86 12.38 15.71
CA ASN A 62 -1.70 13.13 16.18
C ASN A 62 -0.41 12.29 16.26
N HIS A 63 -0.36 11.14 15.61
CA HIS A 63 0.84 10.30 15.59
C HIS A 63 1.95 11.02 14.81
N PRO A 64 3.21 11.03 15.29
CA PRO A 64 4.30 11.78 14.66
C PRO A 64 4.55 11.41 13.20
N GLY A 65 4.19 10.19 12.79
CA GLY A 65 4.25 9.73 11.40
C GLY A 65 3.28 10.45 10.43
N TYR A 66 2.37 11.29 10.92
CA TYR A 66 1.43 12.06 10.10
C TYR A 66 1.74 13.56 10.01
N LYS A 67 2.81 14.03 10.67
CA LYS A 67 3.15 15.48 10.72
C LYS A 67 3.23 16.10 9.32
N GLU A 68 3.79 15.37 8.36
CA GLU A 68 3.86 15.81 6.96
C GLU A 68 2.50 16.06 6.33
N VAL A 69 1.55 15.18 6.58
CA VAL A 69 0.21 15.24 5.99
C VAL A 69 -0.65 16.26 6.72
N GLU A 70 -0.39 16.48 8.01
CA GLU A 70 -0.94 17.57 8.80
C GLU A 70 -0.44 18.94 8.30
N GLU A 71 0.87 19.10 8.06
CA GLU A 71 1.48 20.31 7.48
C GLU A 71 0.92 20.63 6.09
N LEU A 72 0.62 19.61 5.29
CA LEU A 72 0.01 19.76 3.97
C LEU A 72 -1.51 19.99 4.01
N GLY A 73 -2.12 19.98 5.19
CA GLY A 73 -3.56 20.21 5.37
C GLY A 73 -4.45 19.10 4.78
N ILE A 74 -3.90 17.91 4.57
CA ILE A 74 -4.61 16.77 3.96
C ILE A 74 -5.44 16.02 5.03
N ILE A 75 -5.05 16.12 6.31
CA ILE A 75 -5.81 15.53 7.43
C ILE A 75 -6.98 16.45 7.79
N GLY A 76 -8.20 16.05 7.41
CA GLY A 76 -9.43 16.65 7.92
C GLY A 76 -9.97 15.99 9.20
N GLU A 77 -10.98 16.60 9.83
CA GLU A 77 -11.66 16.08 11.03
C GLU A 77 -12.36 14.72 10.81
N GLY A 78 -12.56 14.29 9.56
CA GLY A 78 -13.26 13.05 9.18
C GLY A 78 -12.36 11.94 8.62
N HIS A 79 -11.12 11.79 9.11
CA HIS A 79 -10.22 10.72 8.67
C HIS A 79 -9.99 9.69 9.79
N PHE A 80 -9.88 8.42 9.42
CA PHE A 80 -9.47 7.35 10.33
C PHE A 80 -7.98 7.07 10.12
N ALA A 81 -7.20 7.11 11.20
CA ALA A 81 -5.77 6.80 11.17
C ALA A 81 -5.53 5.36 11.63
N PHE A 82 -4.75 4.62 10.85
CA PHE A 82 -4.35 3.25 11.11
C PHE A 82 -2.85 3.08 10.93
N THR A 83 -2.25 2.16 11.67
CA THR A 83 -0.87 1.75 11.47
C THR A 83 -0.82 0.24 11.24
N GLY A 84 -0.25 -0.14 10.11
CA GLY A 84 0.08 -1.51 9.75
C GLY A 84 1.58 -1.78 9.93
N LEU A 85 1.94 -2.93 10.49
CA LEU A 85 3.32 -3.43 10.56
C LEU A 85 3.46 -4.60 9.60
N ILE A 86 4.26 -4.41 8.55
CA ILE A 86 4.60 -5.43 7.57
C ILE A 86 6.03 -5.91 7.87
N GLN A 87 6.25 -7.22 7.79
CA GLN A 87 7.56 -7.79 8.07
C GLN A 87 7.97 -8.81 7.01
N ARG A 88 9.26 -8.74 6.65
CA ARG A 88 9.98 -9.76 5.90
C ARG A 88 11.39 -9.91 6.48
N GLY A 89 11.70 -11.10 7.04
CA GLY A 89 12.99 -11.31 7.70
C GLY A 89 13.24 -10.31 8.84
N SER A 90 14.39 -9.63 8.83
CA SER A 90 14.68 -8.55 9.78
C SER A 90 14.11 -7.19 9.38
N ALA A 91 13.64 -7.01 8.15
CA ALA A 91 13.04 -5.76 7.70
C ALA A 91 11.60 -5.62 8.20
N GLN A 92 11.32 -4.47 8.81
CA GLN A 92 10.01 -4.08 9.32
C GLN A 92 9.57 -2.77 8.67
N LEU A 93 8.46 -2.80 7.96
CA LEU A 93 7.85 -1.63 7.34
C LEU A 93 6.61 -1.22 8.13
N ARG A 94 6.62 -0.01 8.68
CA ARG A 94 5.42 0.62 9.24
C ARG A 94 4.72 1.40 8.15
N ALA A 95 3.44 1.10 7.95
CA ALA A 95 2.56 1.80 7.04
C ALA A 95 1.54 2.59 7.84
N HIS A 96 1.66 3.91 7.83
CA HIS A 96 0.67 4.82 8.39
C HIS A 96 -0.38 5.10 7.32
N VAL A 97 -1.62 4.67 7.57
CA VAL A 97 -2.72 4.73 6.62
C VAL A 97 -3.78 5.71 7.10
N LEU A 98 -4.19 6.64 6.24
CA LEU A 98 -5.30 7.55 6.49
C LEU A 98 -6.46 7.20 5.56
N ILE A 99 -7.62 6.94 6.14
CA ILE A 99 -8.83 6.60 5.40
C ILE A 99 -9.85 7.72 5.59
N ALA A 100 -10.23 8.39 4.51
CA ALA A 100 -11.27 9.42 4.56
C ALA A 100 -12.65 8.80 4.80
N GLU A 101 -13.55 9.54 5.46
CA GLU A 101 -14.95 9.13 5.59
C GLU A 101 -15.70 8.97 4.26
N THR A 102 -15.17 9.59 3.20
CA THR A 102 -15.70 9.53 1.84
C THR A 102 -15.24 8.29 1.06
N TYR A 103 -14.50 7.36 1.70
CA TYR A 103 -14.13 6.07 1.11
C TYR A 103 -15.36 5.39 0.47
N PRO A 104 -15.24 4.88 -0.78
CA PRO A 104 -14.02 4.67 -1.58
C PRO A 104 -13.76 5.81 -2.57
N LYS A 105 -14.51 6.93 -2.52
CA LYS A 105 -14.36 8.06 -3.47
C LYS A 105 -12.99 8.71 -3.38
N VAL A 106 -12.45 8.80 -2.16
CA VAL A 106 -11.08 9.22 -1.91
C VAL A 106 -10.33 7.97 -1.42
N PRO A 107 -9.23 7.58 -2.08
CA PRO A 107 -8.46 6.42 -1.68
C PRO A 107 -7.80 6.64 -0.33
N PRO A 108 -7.47 5.57 0.39
CA PRO A 108 -6.56 5.64 1.52
C PRO A 108 -5.18 6.20 1.12
N LEU A 109 -4.62 7.03 2.00
CA LEU A 109 -3.26 7.57 1.85
C LEU A 109 -2.30 6.78 2.74
N PHE A 110 -1.17 6.36 2.17
CA PHE A 110 -0.12 5.60 2.82
C PHE A 110 1.13 6.45 2.99
N LEU A 111 1.70 6.43 4.20
CA LEU A 111 3.04 6.93 4.52
C LEU A 111 3.84 5.77 5.08
N LEU A 112 5.09 5.64 4.67
CA LEU A 112 5.92 4.48 4.91
C LEU A 112 7.16 4.85 5.71
N ALA A 113 7.46 4.04 6.71
CA ALA A 113 8.70 4.08 7.46
C ALA A 113 9.30 2.67 7.51
N LEU A 114 10.47 2.49 6.90
CA LEU A 114 11.17 1.22 6.82
C LEU A 114 12.28 1.17 7.87
N HIS A 115 12.19 0.19 8.77
CA HIS A 115 13.23 -0.14 9.73
C HIS A 115 13.90 -1.46 9.33
N TRP A 116 15.17 -1.40 8.91
CA TRP A 116 15.95 -2.59 8.57
C TRP A 116 17.38 -2.51 9.12
N ARG A 117 18.18 -1.56 8.63
CA ARG A 117 19.50 -1.22 9.20
C ARG A 117 19.42 0.08 9.99
N GLU A 118 18.77 1.04 9.37
CA GLU A 118 18.42 2.33 9.92
C GLU A 118 16.93 2.57 9.65
N GLU A 119 16.33 3.49 10.40
CA GLU A 119 14.97 3.94 10.11
C GLU A 119 15.02 4.92 8.94
N ARG A 120 14.31 4.58 7.86
CA ARG A 120 14.25 5.36 6.62
C ARG A 120 12.82 5.73 6.31
N THR A 121 12.63 6.97 5.87
CA THR A 121 11.34 7.52 5.47
C THR A 121 11.42 8.02 4.02
N SER A 122 10.30 8.39 3.41
CA SER A 122 10.29 8.97 2.06
C SER A 122 10.99 10.32 1.94
N ARG A 123 11.34 10.96 3.06
CA ARG A 123 12.22 12.14 3.10
C ARG A 123 13.67 11.80 2.85
N ASP A 124 14.12 10.64 3.33
CA ASP A 124 15.54 10.26 3.37
C ASP A 124 15.91 9.22 2.30
N ASP A 125 14.92 8.46 1.80
CA ASP A 125 15.13 7.39 0.83
C ASP A 125 14.20 7.52 -0.38
N ASP A 126 14.78 7.88 -1.53
CA ASP A 126 14.07 8.00 -2.81
C ASP A 126 13.37 6.68 -3.21
N ALA A 127 13.93 5.52 -2.86
CA ALA A 127 13.33 4.23 -3.19
C ALA A 127 12.01 4.01 -2.43
N LEU A 128 11.95 4.48 -1.17
CA LEU A 128 10.75 4.42 -0.34
C LEU A 128 9.72 5.45 -0.80
N LYS A 129 10.16 6.64 -1.22
CA LYS A 129 9.30 7.66 -1.85
C LYS A 129 8.66 7.17 -3.15
N GLU A 130 9.40 6.43 -3.97
CA GLU A 130 8.84 5.82 -5.18
C GLU A 130 7.82 4.71 -4.83
N LEU A 131 8.08 3.91 -3.79
CA LEU A 131 7.13 2.90 -3.32
C LEU A 131 5.84 3.53 -2.78
N GLU A 132 5.95 4.59 -1.98
CA GLU A 132 4.79 5.39 -1.52
C GLU A 132 3.97 5.91 -2.69
N ARG A 133 4.64 6.45 -3.71
CA ARG A 133 3.98 6.96 -4.91
C ARG A 133 3.23 5.85 -5.65
N GLU A 134 3.84 4.67 -5.80
CA GLU A 134 3.21 3.52 -6.45
C GLU A 134 1.92 3.11 -5.71
N VAL A 135 1.97 3.01 -4.38
CA VAL A 135 0.81 2.58 -3.57
C VAL A 135 -0.29 3.64 -3.56
N ASN A 136 0.06 4.93 -3.52
CA ASN A 136 -0.92 6.02 -3.41
C ASN A 136 -1.58 6.43 -4.73
N LEU A 137 -0.94 6.18 -5.88
CA LEU A 137 -1.46 6.63 -7.18
C LEU A 137 -2.09 5.51 -8.02
N GLU A 138 -1.72 4.25 -7.78
CA GLU A 138 -1.96 3.17 -8.76
C GLU A 138 -2.92 2.09 -8.25
N TRP A 139 -4.16 2.49 -7.96
CA TRP A 139 -5.13 1.63 -7.26
C TRP A 139 -6.42 1.29 -8.03
N GLY A 140 -6.63 1.86 -9.22
CA GLY A 140 -7.80 1.57 -10.07
C GLY A 140 -9.17 1.89 -9.43
N ASN A 141 -10.27 1.73 -10.17
CA ASN A 141 -11.61 1.88 -9.61
C ASN A 141 -12.07 0.53 -9.03
N ALA A 142 -11.71 0.25 -7.78
CA ALA A 142 -12.15 -0.94 -7.07
C ALA A 142 -12.81 -0.55 -5.74
N ASP A 143 -13.94 -1.16 -5.36
CA ASP A 143 -14.50 -0.99 -4.01
C ASP A 143 -13.54 -1.52 -2.91
N SER A 144 -12.56 -2.33 -3.32
CA SER A 144 -11.49 -2.91 -2.51
C SER A 144 -10.14 -2.16 -2.62
N VAL A 145 -10.15 -0.85 -2.84
CA VAL A 145 -8.94 0.01 -2.95
C VAL A 145 -7.94 -0.30 -1.82
N LEU A 146 -8.39 -0.32 -0.57
CA LEU A 146 -7.51 -0.50 0.58
C LEU A 146 -6.74 -1.83 0.50
N SER A 147 -7.43 -2.91 0.15
CA SER A 147 -6.80 -4.23 0.06
C SER A 147 -5.86 -4.36 -1.14
N VAL A 148 -6.20 -3.72 -2.27
CA VAL A 148 -5.33 -3.62 -3.44
C VAL A 148 -4.05 -2.86 -3.10
N GLN A 149 -4.17 -1.72 -2.42
CA GLN A 149 -3.02 -0.92 -1.97
C GLN A 149 -2.16 -1.69 -0.97
N MET A 150 -2.77 -2.38 0.00
CA MET A 150 -2.04 -3.24 0.94
C MET A 150 -1.30 -4.37 0.22
N GLN A 151 -1.93 -5.02 -0.76
CA GLN A 151 -1.28 -6.08 -1.53
C GLN A 151 -0.11 -5.52 -2.37
N GLN A 152 -0.32 -4.37 -3.01
CA GLN A 152 0.72 -3.67 -3.76
C GLN A 152 1.90 -3.29 -2.86
N LEU A 153 1.62 -2.89 -1.62
CA LEU A 153 2.64 -2.58 -0.62
C LEU A 153 3.45 -3.83 -0.20
N LEU A 154 2.80 -4.97 0.03
CA LEU A 154 3.49 -6.23 0.34
C LEU A 154 4.42 -6.66 -0.81
N VAL A 155 3.92 -6.59 -2.05
CA VAL A 155 4.69 -6.92 -3.25
C VAL A 155 5.82 -5.91 -3.48
N GLY A 156 5.55 -4.62 -3.29
CA GLY A 156 6.53 -3.55 -3.45
C GLY A 156 7.66 -3.65 -2.43
N LEU A 157 7.36 -4.00 -1.18
CA LEU A 157 8.38 -4.29 -0.17
C LEU A 157 9.23 -5.50 -0.57
N ASP A 158 8.62 -6.55 -1.12
CA ASP A 158 9.36 -7.71 -1.63
C ASP A 158 10.38 -7.30 -2.71
N VAL A 159 9.94 -6.52 -3.69
CA VAL A 159 10.77 -6.02 -4.79
C VAL A 159 11.87 -5.09 -4.28
N LEU A 160 11.55 -4.15 -3.38
CA LEU A 160 12.49 -3.21 -2.80
C LEU A 160 13.63 -3.94 -2.08
N LEU A 161 13.29 -4.90 -1.22
CA LEU A 161 14.28 -5.67 -0.45
C LEU A 161 15.11 -6.60 -1.33
N GLU A 162 14.50 -7.22 -2.34
CA GLU A 162 15.24 -8.05 -3.31
C GLU A 162 16.20 -7.20 -4.15
N ALA A 163 15.76 -6.05 -4.66
CA ALA A 163 16.59 -5.20 -5.50
C ALA A 163 17.70 -4.46 -4.73
N SER A 164 17.53 -4.23 -3.42
CA SER A 164 18.52 -3.55 -2.57
C SER A 164 19.56 -4.50 -1.95
N ALA A 165 19.27 -5.81 -1.88
CA ALA A 165 20.16 -6.83 -1.29
C ALA A 165 21.49 -7.03 -2.06
N ASP A 166 21.62 -6.48 -3.27
CA ASP A 166 22.83 -6.60 -4.11
C ASP A 166 24.00 -5.70 -3.68
N CYS A 167 23.84 -4.84 -2.66
CA CYS A 167 24.84 -3.81 -2.34
C CYS A 167 26.05 -4.29 -1.49
N SER A 168 26.11 -5.55 -1.03
CA SER A 168 27.27 -6.02 -0.25
C SER A 168 27.72 -7.42 -0.67
N LEU A 169 28.78 -7.49 -1.49
CA LEU A 169 29.44 -8.71 -1.98
C LEU A 169 29.96 -9.66 -0.86
N HIS A 170 29.96 -9.23 0.40
CA HIS A 170 30.57 -9.94 1.53
C HIS A 170 29.61 -10.40 2.63
N CYS A 171 28.30 -10.17 2.48
CA CYS A 171 27.29 -10.66 3.43
C CYS A 171 26.40 -11.73 2.79
N PRO A 172 26.03 -12.80 3.51
CA PRO A 172 24.98 -13.70 3.06
C PRO A 172 23.72 -12.90 2.70
N ARG A 173 23.14 -13.15 1.53
CA ARG A 173 21.92 -12.47 1.09
C ARG A 173 20.79 -12.79 2.06
N GLU A 174 20.30 -11.76 2.74
CA GLU A 174 19.22 -11.91 3.72
C GLU A 174 17.87 -12.24 3.07
N PHE A 175 17.64 -11.73 1.85
CA PHE A 175 16.39 -11.90 1.12
C PHE A 175 16.61 -12.71 -0.16
N ALA A 176 15.84 -13.79 -0.32
CA ALA A 176 15.85 -14.59 -1.54
C ALA A 176 15.21 -13.84 -2.71
N HIS A 177 15.79 -13.93 -3.90
CA HIS A 177 15.21 -13.41 -5.14
C HIS A 177 14.14 -14.37 -5.64
N ASP A 178 12.91 -14.17 -5.20
CA ASP A 178 11.75 -14.92 -5.70
C ASP A 178 11.10 -14.19 -6.88
N LYS A 179 11.34 -12.88 -7.06
CA LYS A 179 10.72 -12.06 -8.09
C LYS A 179 11.62 -11.92 -9.32
N VAL A 180 11.05 -12.10 -10.51
CA VAL A 180 11.76 -11.89 -11.78
C VAL A 180 11.73 -10.41 -12.13
N LEU A 181 12.85 -9.72 -11.95
CA LEU A 181 12.99 -8.29 -12.25
C LEU A 181 13.63 -8.11 -13.64
N ALA A 182 12.96 -7.42 -14.57
CA ALA A 182 13.55 -7.15 -15.90
C ALA A 182 14.84 -6.32 -15.79
N ARG A 183 14.85 -5.36 -14.85
CA ARG A 183 16.03 -4.60 -14.46
C ARG A 183 15.88 -4.14 -13.01
N PRO A 184 16.84 -4.41 -12.11
CA PRO A 184 16.66 -4.14 -10.67
C PRO A 184 16.59 -2.64 -10.33
N VAL A 185 17.33 -1.81 -11.06
CA VAL A 185 17.33 -0.34 -10.92
C VAL A 185 17.42 0.36 -12.28
N ARG A 186 16.82 1.54 -12.42
CA ARG A 186 16.91 2.37 -13.65
C ARG A 186 17.10 3.86 -13.34
N GLY A 187 17.87 4.53 -14.20
CA GLY A 187 18.02 5.98 -14.18
C GLY A 187 18.85 6.53 -13.00
N PRO A 188 19.01 7.87 -12.92
CA PRO A 188 19.81 8.52 -11.89
C PRO A 188 19.28 8.31 -10.47
N SER A 189 17.96 8.25 -10.29
CA SER A 189 17.32 7.96 -8.99
C SER A 189 17.36 6.48 -8.60
N ARG A 190 17.95 5.62 -9.43
CA ARG A 190 18.03 4.15 -9.23
C ARG A 190 16.65 3.52 -8.98
N SER A 191 15.64 3.93 -9.75
CA SER A 191 14.25 3.54 -9.54
C SER A 191 14.02 2.04 -9.64
N HIS A 192 13.09 1.52 -8.84
CA HIS A 192 12.78 0.09 -8.79
C HIS A 192 11.60 -0.32 -9.69
N PRO A 193 11.59 -1.56 -10.21
CA PRO A 193 10.54 -2.03 -11.10
C PRO A 193 9.31 -2.51 -10.30
N TYR A 194 8.38 -1.63 -9.95
CA TYR A 194 7.18 -2.02 -9.18
C TYR A 194 6.01 -2.55 -10.04
N LYS A 195 6.05 -2.39 -11.37
CA LYS A 195 4.96 -2.81 -12.26
C LYS A 195 5.04 -4.29 -12.59
N PHE A 196 4.09 -5.08 -12.09
CA PHE A 196 3.98 -6.49 -12.45
C PHE A 196 3.29 -6.69 -13.81
N LEU A 197 3.90 -7.51 -14.67
CA LEU A 197 3.33 -7.93 -15.94
C LEU A 197 2.92 -9.40 -15.86
N SER A 198 1.64 -9.64 -15.60
CA SER A 198 1.08 -10.98 -15.38
C SER A 198 1.31 -11.95 -16.53
N GLN A 199 1.27 -11.45 -17.77
CA GLN A 199 1.50 -12.25 -18.99
C GLN A 199 2.91 -12.85 -19.07
N LEU A 200 3.89 -12.15 -18.51
CA LEU A 200 5.31 -12.53 -18.56
C LEU A 200 5.86 -12.99 -17.20
N GLY A 201 5.09 -12.80 -16.12
CA GLY A 201 5.51 -13.14 -14.76
C GLY A 201 6.68 -12.31 -14.24
N LEU A 202 6.89 -11.09 -14.76
CA LEU A 202 8.06 -10.27 -14.44
C LEU A 202 7.69 -8.83 -14.06
N PHE A 203 8.64 -8.16 -13.40
CA PHE A 203 8.52 -6.78 -12.95
C PHE A 203 9.27 -5.82 -13.88
N THR A 204 8.62 -4.72 -14.24
CA THR A 204 9.18 -3.66 -15.09
C THR A 204 9.06 -2.28 -14.42
N HIS A 205 9.86 -1.32 -14.89
CA HIS A 205 9.68 0.09 -14.54
C HIS A 205 8.44 0.66 -15.21
N ARG A 206 7.73 1.56 -14.53
CA ARG A 206 6.75 2.42 -15.19
C ARG A 206 7.50 3.38 -16.13
N LEU A 207 6.92 3.62 -17.31
CA LEU A 207 7.47 4.50 -18.34
C LEU A 207 7.28 5.97 -17.95
#